data_AF-A0A7J6VMP1-F1
#
_entry.id   AF-A0A7J6VMP1-F1
#
_cell.length_a   1.000
_cell.length_b   1.000
_cell.length_c   1.000
_cell.angle_alpha   90.00
_cell.angle_beta   90.00
_cell.angle_gamma   90.00
#
_symmetry.space_group_name_H-M   'P 1'
#
loop_
_entity.id
_entity.type
_entity.pdbx_description
1 polymer ?
#
loop_
_entity_poly.entity_id
_entity_poly.type
_entity_poly.pdbx_seq_one_letter_code
_entity_poly.pdbx_strand_id
1 'polypeptide(L)' 'MATNLWKRYAEYLHTKWEKMYFWDSIEHYRRPKTFTRVVVLYASAFYTGVVGAAITEQHHKEKYWEEQPGKAVSVMKA' A
#
# COMPACT_ATOMS: atom_id res chain seq x y z
N MET A 1 51.35 4.54 -10.40
CA MET A 1 50.03 4.10 -10.92
C MET A 1 48.92 4.12 -9.86
N ALA A 2 49.13 3.59 -8.66
CA ALA A 2 48.12 3.55 -7.60
C ALA A 2 47.53 4.93 -7.23
N THR A 3 48.35 5.98 -7.20
CA THR A 3 47.93 7.36 -6.91
C THR A 3 46.93 7.93 -7.91
N ASN A 4 47.03 7.55 -9.20
CA ASN A 4 46.10 8.03 -10.23
C ASN A 4 44.74 7.31 -10.14
N LEU A 5 44.74 6.04 -9.74
CA LEU A 5 43.52 5.28 -9.45
C LEU A 5 42.80 5.87 -8.23
N TRP A 6 43.54 6.18 -7.16
CA TRP A 6 42.98 6.81 -5.96
C TRP A 6 42.41 8.20 -6.23
N LYS A 7 43.09 9.03 -7.03
CA LYS A 7 42.56 10.33 -7.46
C LYS A 7 41.25 10.19 -8.24
N ARG A 8 41.21 9.30 -9.25
CA ARG A 8 39.99 9.02 -10.01
C ARG A 8 38.84 8.50 -9.14
N TYR A 9 39.14 7.65 -8.16
CA TYR A 9 38.15 7.14 -7.22
C TYR A 9 37.61 8.23 -6.31
N ALA A 10 38.48 9.10 -5.79
CA ALA A 10 38.07 10.25 -4.98
C ALA A 10 37.20 11.24 -5.77
N GLU A 11 37.56 11.54 -7.03
CA GLU A 11 36.77 12.38 -7.93
C GLU A 11 35.41 11.76 -8.26
N TYR A 12 35.36 10.44 -8.48
CA TYR A 12 34.11 9.70 -8.69
C TYR A 12 33.21 9.77 -7.45
N LEU A 13 33.78 9.55 -6.25
CA LEU A 13 33.02 9.67 -5.02
C LEU A 13 32.49 11.10 -4.84
N HIS A 14 33.34 12.11 -5.03
CA HIS A 14 32.97 13.52 -4.90
C HIS A 14 31.80 13.89 -5.81
N THR A 15 31.91 13.59 -7.11
CA THR A 15 30.85 13.86 -8.09
C THR A 15 29.57 13.07 -7.80
N LYS A 16 29.67 11.87 -7.21
CA LYS A 16 28.50 11.13 -6.74
C LYS A 16 27.82 11.82 -5.55
N TRP A 17 28.59 12.32 -4.59
CA TRP A 17 28.08 13.05 -3.42
C TRP A 17 27.43 14.37 -3.81
N GLU A 18 28.04 15.16 -4.70
CA GLU A 18 27.46 16.41 -5.21
C GLU A 18 26.11 16.18 -5.90
N LYS A 19 26.02 15.14 -6.73
CA LYS A 19 24.74 14.77 -7.36
C LYS A 19 23.69 14.43 -6.32
N MET A 20 24.04 13.66 -5.29
CA MET A 20 23.09 13.27 -4.24
C MET A 20 22.62 14.48 -3.43
N TYR A 21 23.53 15.37 -3.05
CA TYR A 21 23.19 16.62 -2.35
C TYR A 21 22.29 17.53 -3.18
N PHE A 22 22.58 17.66 -4.48
CA PHE A 22 21.73 18.40 -5.41
C PHE A 22 20.31 17.82 -5.48
N TRP A 23 20.17 16.49 -5.61
CA TRP A 23 18.86 15.85 -5.59
C TRP A 23 18.11 16.07 -4.28
N ASP A 24 18.79 15.99 -3.14
CA ASP A 24 18.20 16.21 -1.82
C ASP A 24 17.73 17.66 -1.63
N SER A 25 18.47 18.64 -2.16
CA SER A 25 18.07 20.04 -2.16
C SER A 25 16.81 20.31 -2.99
N ILE A 26 16.59 19.56 -4.07
CA ILE A 26 15.42 19.70 -4.96
C ILE A 26 14.22 18.89 -4.44
N GLU A 27 14.45 17.87 -3.60
CA GLU A 27 13.42 17.02 -2.99
C GLU A 27 12.29 17.87 -2.34
N HIS A 28 12.65 18.98 -1.69
CA HIS A 28 11.72 19.91 -1.04
C HIS A 28 10.79 20.64 -2.01
N TYR A 29 11.22 20.83 -3.26
CA TYR A 29 10.42 21.45 -4.33
C TYR A 29 9.67 20.42 -5.17
N ARG A 30 9.96 19.13 -4.97
CA ARG A 30 9.28 18.04 -5.66
C ARG A 30 7.85 17.93 -5.14
N ARG A 31 6.89 17.76 -6.05
CA ARG A 31 5.49 17.53 -5.68
C ARG A 31 5.42 16.36 -4.69
N PRO A 32 4.76 16.52 -3.52
CA PRO A 32 4.62 15.44 -2.56
C PRO A 32 3.99 14.22 -3.23
N LYS A 33 4.49 13.02 -2.89
CA LYS A 33 3.93 11.76 -3.40
C LYS A 33 2.42 11.77 -3.13
N THR A 34 1.64 11.55 -4.18
CA THR A 34 0.21 11.83 -4.22
C THR A 34 -0.54 11.07 -3.13
N PHE A 35 -1.20 11.82 -2.24
CA PHE A 35 -2.12 11.30 -1.22
C PHE A 35 -3.23 10.40 -1.81
N THR A 36 -3.52 10.59 -3.10
CA THR A 36 -4.43 9.76 -3.90
C THR A 36 -4.15 8.26 -3.77
N ARG A 37 -2.88 7.83 -3.71
CA ARG A 37 -2.56 6.40 -3.60
C ARG A 37 -3.02 5.81 -2.27
N VAL A 38 -2.96 6.59 -1.20
CA VAL A 38 -3.41 6.20 0.14
C VAL A 38 -4.94 6.13 0.16
N VAL A 39 -5.62 7.14 -0.37
CA VAL A 39 -7.10 7.17 -0.48
C VAL A 39 -7.64 5.98 -1.25
N VAL A 40 -7.04 5.65 -2.40
CA VAL A 40 -7.45 4.50 -3.21
C VAL A 40 -7.27 3.19 -2.45
N LEU A 41 -6.15 3.04 -1.72
CA LEU A 41 -5.91 1.85 -0.91
C LEU A 41 -6.99 1.69 0.16
N TYR A 42 -7.28 2.75 0.93
CA TYR A 42 -8.31 2.71 1.97
C TYR A 42 -9.70 2.44 1.41
N ALA A 43 -10.07 3.07 0.29
CA ALA A 43 -11.33 2.80 -0.37
C ALA A 43 -11.44 1.33 -0.80
N SER A 44 -10.40 0.79 -1.44
CA SER A 44 -10.39 -0.62 -1.85
C SER A 44 -10.53 -1.57 -0.66
N ALA A 45 -9.76 -1.35 0.42
CA ALA A 45 -9.81 -2.17 1.63
C ALA A 45 -11.21 -2.14 2.29
N PHE A 46 -11.83 -0.95 2.36
CA PHE A 46 -13.18 -0.81 2.89
C PHE A 46 -14.19 -1.62 2.09
N TYR A 47 -14.22 -1.45 0.76
CA TYR A 47 -15.18 -2.16 -0.09
C TYR A 47 -14.94 -3.67 -0.13
N THR A 48 -13.68 -4.13 -0.12
CA THR A 48 -13.38 -5.56 0.01
C THR A 48 -13.90 -6.12 1.33
N GLY A 49 -13.79 -5.39 2.43
CA GLY A 49 -14.35 -5.80 3.73
C GLY A 49 -15.88 -5.90 3.71
N VAL A 50 -16.57 -4.91 3.14
CA VAL A 50 -18.04 -4.92 3.01
C VAL A 50 -18.52 -6.08 2.14
N VAL A 51 -17.85 -6.34 1.01
CA VAL A 51 -18.19 -7.46 0.13
C VAL A 51 -17.93 -8.81 0.83
N GLY A 52 -16.79 -8.94 1.53
CA GLY A 52 -16.48 -10.14 2.30
C GLY A 52 -17.54 -10.44 3.37
N ALA A 53 -17.93 -9.41 4.14
CA ALA A 53 -18.98 -9.55 5.16
C ALA A 53 -20.33 -9.93 4.56
N ALA A 54 -20.69 -9.35 3.40
CA ALA A 54 -21.91 -9.70 2.70
C ALA A 54 -21.90 -11.17 2.24
N ILE A 55 -20.78 -11.66 1.70
CA ILE A 55 -20.64 -13.07 1.28
C ILE A 55 -20.78 -14.00 2.48
N THR A 56 -20.12 -13.71 3.60
CA THR A 56 -20.20 -14.56 4.80
C THR A 56 -21.61 -14.58 5.40
N GLU A 57 -22.30 -13.43 5.39
CA GLU A 57 -23.69 -13.31 5.84
C GLU A 57 -24.65 -14.14 4.97
N GLN A 58 -24.48 -14.11 3.65
CA GLN A 58 -25.30 -14.94 2.75
C GLN A 58 -25.03 -16.42 2.96
N HIS A 59 -23.76 -16.82 3.07
CA HIS A 59 -23.41 -18.21 3.32
C HIS A 59 -23.97 -18.74 4.65
N HIS A 60 -23.96 -17.91 5.70
CA HIS A 60 -24.58 -18.25 6.98
C HIS A 60 -26.10 -18.48 6.84
N LYS A 61 -26.78 -17.62 6.09
CA LYS A 61 -28.22 -17.73 5.84
C LYS A 61 -28.58 -19.00 5.08
N GLU A 62 -27.84 -19.31 4.02
CA GLU A 62 -28.05 -20.53 3.23
C GLU A 62 -27.93 -21.77 4.11
N LYS A 63 -26.85 -21.87 4.89
CA LYS A 63 -26.65 -23.00 5.81
C LYS A 63 -27.74 -23.11 6.88
N TYR A 64 -28.19 -21.99 7.44
CA TYR A 64 -29.26 -22.00 8.42
C TYR A 64 -30.59 -22.49 7.82
N TRP A 65 -30.88 -22.14 6.56
CA TRP A 65 -32.09 -22.60 5.88
C TRP A 65 -32.07 -24.10 5.55
N GLU A 66 -30.90 -24.66 5.24
CA GLU A 66 -30.74 -26.11 5.08
C GLU A 66 -31.06 -26.86 6.39
N GLU A 67 -30.62 -26.33 7.52
CA GLU A 67 -30.81 -26.95 8.83
C GLU A 67 -32.22 -26.70 9.40
N GLN A 68 -32.85 -25.56 9.09
CA GLN A 68 -34.14 -25.14 9.66
C GLN A 68 -35.05 -24.48 8.61
N PRO A 69 -35.72 -25.27 7.75
CA PRO A 69 -36.57 -24.74 6.70
C PRO A 69 -37.73 -23.92 7.27
N GLY A 70 -37.95 -22.71 6.73
CA GLY A 70 -39.10 -21.86 7.03
C GLY A 70 -38.97 -20.96 8.27
N LYS A 71 -37.82 -20.93 8.96
CA LYS A 71 -37.57 -19.98 10.05
C LYS A 71 -36.87 -18.72 9.56
N ALA A 72 -37.25 -17.58 10.14
CA ALA A 72 -36.57 -16.31 9.88
C ALA A 72 -35.11 -16.40 10.38
N VAL A 73 -34.16 -16.04 9.52
CA VAL A 73 -32.73 -16.03 9.86
C VAL A 73 -32.40 -14.73 10.57
N SER A 74 -31.77 -14.82 11.74
CA SER A 74 -31.18 -13.66 12.40
C SER A 74 -29.93 -13.20 11.65
N VAL A 75 -29.69 -11.89 11.59
CA VAL A 75 -28.43 -11.32 11.09
C VAL A 75 -27.25 -11.90 11.88
N MET A 76 -26.13 -12.23 11.23
CA MET A 76 -24.95 -12.67 11.98
C MET A 76 -24.57 -11.59 12.98
N LYS A 77 -24.31 -12.01 14.22
CA LYS A 77 -23.71 -11.12 15.22
C LYS A 77 -22.26 -10.89 14.82
N ALA A 78 -21.90 -9.61 14.69
CA ALA A 78 -20.52 -9.17 14.50
C ALA A 78 -19.68 -9.43 15.76
#